data_AF-A0A2H9TGA9-F1
#
_entry.id   AF-A0A2H9TGA9-F1
#
_cell.length_a   1.000
_cell.length_b   1.000
_cell.length_c   1.000
_cell.angle_alpha   90.00
_cell.angle_beta   90.00
_cell.angle_gamma   90.00
#
_symmetry.space_group_name_H-M   'P 1'
#
loop_
_entity.id
_entity.type
_entity.pdbx_description
1 polymer ?
#
loop_
_entity_poly.entity_id
_entity_poly.type
_entity_poly.pdbx_seq_one_letter_code
_entity_poly.pdbx_strand_id
1 'polypeptide(L)'
;MLSTPSSIMPLTPDDESFLFQPVPLGQKIQCKVIRRKHSMGSVYPQYELYLEGTNGARFFLMSARRKKKARGATYLISLNRFDSGDFDERVVAKVKCKVFLNSHCRSNFLGTLFTVYDGKRDKERNERAAILYQPNIFGLCGPRKMTLLLPGLTSEGRIKPLTYKSGSCQLHEKFKTDEIAEILVMRNKTPQWNDGMY
;
A
#
# COMPACT_ATOMS: atom_id res chain seq x y z
N MET A 1 27.29 -29.42 9.58
CA MET A 1 27.21 -27.96 9.76
C MET A 1 26.32 -27.41 8.66
N LEU A 2 25.10 -26.95 8.99
CA LEU A 2 24.19 -26.36 8.02
C LEU A 2 24.66 -24.93 7.75
N SER A 3 25.17 -24.68 6.54
CA SER A 3 25.49 -23.35 6.06
C SER A 3 24.26 -22.46 6.19
N THR A 4 24.35 -21.40 7.00
CA THR A 4 23.39 -20.30 7.02
C THR A 4 23.19 -19.81 5.59
N PRO A 5 21.96 -19.68 5.07
CA PRO A 5 21.76 -19.08 3.77
C PRO A 5 22.30 -17.65 3.84
N SER A 6 23.34 -17.41 3.07
CA SER A 6 23.98 -16.12 2.85
C SER A 6 22.92 -15.03 2.70
N SER A 7 23.08 -13.94 3.46
CA SER A 7 22.26 -12.73 3.42
C SER A 7 21.84 -12.36 1.98
N ILE A 8 20.64 -12.76 1.57
CA ILE A 8 20.03 -12.34 0.29
C ILE A 8 19.51 -10.91 0.48
N MET A 9 20.41 -9.94 0.56
CA MET A 9 20.10 -8.56 0.18
C MET A 9 21.34 -7.87 -0.37
N PRO A 10 21.63 -8.04 -1.67
CA PRO A 10 22.22 -6.99 -2.46
C PRO A 10 21.26 -6.69 -3.61
N LEU A 11 20.08 -6.17 -3.29
CA LEU A 11 19.40 -5.25 -4.20
C LEU A 11 19.59 -3.91 -3.55
N THR A 12 20.26 -2.99 -4.25
CA THR A 12 20.42 -1.63 -3.74
C THR A 12 19.02 -1.07 -3.46
N PRO A 13 18.76 -0.49 -2.28
CA PRO A 13 17.46 0.10 -1.91
C PRO A 13 16.86 1.07 -2.96
N ASP A 14 17.71 1.57 -3.87
CA ASP A 14 17.37 2.50 -4.95
C ASP A 14 16.75 1.82 -6.20
N ASP A 15 16.73 0.49 -6.25
CA ASP A 15 16.15 -0.27 -7.36
C ASP A 15 14.64 -0.44 -7.20
N GLU A 16 13.89 -0.03 -8.23
CA GLU A 16 12.44 -0.20 -8.29
C GLU A 16 12.01 -1.66 -8.10
N SER A 17 12.83 -2.61 -8.56
CA SER A 17 12.58 -4.05 -8.44
C SER A 17 12.43 -4.51 -6.99
N PHE A 18 13.20 -3.93 -6.06
CA PHE A 18 13.14 -4.24 -4.64
C PHE A 18 11.74 -3.97 -4.06
N LEU A 19 11.08 -2.89 -4.49
CA LEU A 19 9.76 -2.50 -3.98
C LEU A 19 8.64 -3.45 -4.40
N PHE A 20 8.81 -4.15 -5.51
CA PHE A 20 7.78 -5.02 -6.08
C PHE A 20 8.05 -6.51 -5.87
N GLN A 21 9.19 -6.86 -5.28
CA GLN A 21 9.51 -8.25 -4.97
C GLN A 21 8.83 -8.69 -3.66
N PRO A 22 8.11 -9.83 -3.65
CA PRO A 22 7.61 -10.39 -2.41
C PRO A 22 8.76 -10.73 -1.45
N VAL A 23 8.53 -10.52 -0.15
CA VAL A 23 9.48 -10.95 0.87
C VAL A 23 9.58 -12.48 0.85
N PRO A 24 10.79 -13.06 0.79
CA PRO A 24 10.95 -14.51 0.83
C PRO A 24 10.30 -15.13 2.07
N LEU A 25 9.78 -16.35 1.92
CA LEU A 25 9.11 -17.05 3.02
C LEU A 25 10.05 -17.22 4.21
N GLY A 26 9.54 -16.95 5.42
CA GLY A 26 10.31 -17.04 6.66
C GLY A 26 11.20 -15.83 6.95
N GLN A 27 11.31 -14.88 6.02
CA GLN A 27 12.03 -13.63 6.24
C GLN A 27 11.09 -12.49 6.64
N LYS A 28 11.68 -11.44 7.24
CA LYS A 28 10.99 -10.21 7.59
C LYS A 28 11.84 -9.04 7.14
N ILE A 29 11.19 -8.00 6.61
CA ILE A 29 11.80 -6.72 6.32
C ILE A 29 11.31 -5.73 7.37
N GLN A 30 12.25 -5.09 8.06
CA GLN A 30 11.93 -4.04 9.02
C GLN A 30 12.11 -2.68 8.36
N CYS A 31 11.05 -1.88 8.40
CA CYS A 31 11.06 -0.53 7.83
C CYS A 31 10.52 0.49 8.83
N LYS A 32 10.91 1.75 8.64
CA LYS A 32 10.44 2.90 9.41
C LYS A 32 9.77 3.92 8.49
N VAL A 33 8.54 4.30 8.83
CA VAL A 33 7.83 5.42 8.19
C VAL A 33 8.07 6.68 9.02
N ILE A 34 8.56 7.74 8.37
CA ILE A 34 8.72 9.07 8.96
C ILE A 34 7.70 9.99 8.33
N ARG A 35 6.87 10.63 9.16
CA ARG A 35 5.92 11.66 8.73
C ARG A 35 6.50 13.05 9.00
N ARG A 36 6.61 13.87 7.96
CA ARG A 36 7.05 15.28 8.06
C ARG A 36 5.89 16.22 7.75
N LYS A 37 5.71 17.24 8.59
CA LYS A 37 4.80 18.36 8.33
C LYS A 37 5.65 19.62 8.20
N HIS A 38 5.73 20.20 7.01
CA HIS A 38 6.45 21.45 6.80
C HIS A 38 5.60 22.64 7.24
N SER A 39 6.10 23.43 8.19
CA SER A 39 5.71 24.81 8.57
C SER A 39 4.21 25.14 8.71
N MET A 40 3.93 26.37 9.16
CA MET A 40 2.59 26.95 9.24
C MET A 40 2.01 27.08 7.82
N GLY A 41 1.02 26.23 7.48
CA GLY A 41 0.28 26.32 6.21
C GLY A 41 0.31 25.06 5.33
N SER A 42 1.18 24.07 5.60
CA SER A 42 1.10 22.80 4.85
C SER A 42 -0.10 21.98 5.28
N VAL A 43 -1.07 21.86 4.36
CA VAL A 43 -2.33 21.14 4.58
C VAL A 43 -2.13 19.62 4.62
N TYR A 44 -1.11 19.09 3.94
CA TYR A 44 -0.87 17.65 3.82
C TYR A 44 0.57 17.26 4.16
N PRO A 45 0.78 16.29 5.06
CA PRO A 45 2.11 15.82 5.40
C PRO A 45 2.77 15.06 4.25
N GLN A 46 4.09 15.01 4.31
CA GLN A 46 4.96 14.16 3.52
C GLN A 46 5.34 12.93 4.33
N TYR A 47 5.54 11.81 3.64
CA TYR A 47 5.94 10.55 4.25
C TYR A 47 7.18 10.03 3.55
N GLU A 48 8.10 9.45 4.32
CA GLU A 48 9.29 8.78 3.82
C GLU A 48 9.38 7.40 4.47
N LEU A 49 9.75 6.40 3.68
CA LEU A 49 9.96 5.03 4.13
C LEU A 49 11.45 4.71 4.07
N TYR A 50 11.95 4.12 5.15
CA TYR A 50 13.33 3.69 5.27
C TYR A 50 13.40 2.20 5.61
N LEU A 51 14.33 1.46 5.00
CA LEU A 51 14.74 0.14 5.44
C LEU A 51 15.62 0.28 6.69
N GLU A 52 15.34 -0.50 7.73
CA GLU A 52 16.15 -0.53 8.95
C GLU A 52 17.18 -1.67 8.87
N GLY A 53 18.47 -1.31 8.90
CA GLY A 53 19.57 -2.25 8.97
C GLY A 53 19.83 -2.76 10.39
N THR A 54 20.55 -3.88 10.51
CA THR A 54 20.86 -4.55 11.78
C THR A 54 21.67 -3.70 12.76
N ASN A 55 22.42 -2.71 12.27
CA ASN A 55 23.23 -1.78 13.05
C ASN A 55 22.52 -0.44 13.34
N GLY A 56 21.21 -0.34 13.06
CA GLY A 56 20.45 0.91 13.19
C GLY A 56 20.64 1.90 12.03
N ALA A 57 21.46 1.56 11.02
CA ALA A 57 21.51 2.31 9.77
C ALA A 57 20.14 2.31 9.08
N ARG A 58 19.85 3.40 8.36
CA ARG A 58 18.59 3.56 7.64
C ARG A 58 18.86 3.89 6.18
N PHE A 59 18.25 3.11 5.29
CA PHE A 59 18.35 3.32 3.86
C PHE A 59 17.01 3.81 3.35
N PHE A 60 17.02 4.91 2.59
CA PHE A 60 15.78 5.43 2.01
C PHE A 60 15.24 4.46 0.96
N LEU A 61 13.91 4.28 0.94
CA LEU A 61 13.23 3.42 -0.03
C LEU A 61 12.30 4.22 -0.95
N MET A 62 11.42 5.02 -0.36
CA MET A 62 10.41 5.76 -1.12
C MET A 62 9.87 6.93 -0.31
N SER A 63 9.26 7.88 -1.00
CA SER A 63 8.54 8.98 -0.41
C SER A 63 7.11 9.05 -0.94
N ALA A 64 6.19 9.62 -0.16
CA ALA A 64 4.80 9.74 -0.53
C ALA A 64 4.18 11.07 -0.10
N ARG A 65 3.36 11.66 -0.97
CA ARG A 65 2.59 12.89 -0.67
C ARG A 65 1.19 12.83 -1.24
N ARG A 66 0.27 13.58 -0.63
CA ARG A 66 -1.06 13.80 -1.20
C ARG A 66 -1.00 14.77 -2.39
N LYS A 67 -1.70 14.45 -3.48
CA LYS A 67 -1.86 15.36 -4.62
C LYS A 67 -2.81 16.50 -4.25
N LYS A 68 -2.36 17.75 -4.39
CA LYS A 68 -3.12 18.97 -3.98
C LYS A 68 -4.42 19.18 -4.78
N LYS A 69 -4.40 18.96 -6.10
CA LYS A 69 -5.53 19.20 -7.02
C LYS A 69 -6.19 17.90 -7.50
N ALA A 70 -6.53 16.99 -6.59
CA ALA A 70 -7.17 15.71 -6.94
C ALA A 70 -8.62 15.62 -6.43
N ARG A 71 -9.50 15.02 -7.22
CA ARG A 71 -10.86 14.64 -6.78
C ARG A 71 -10.73 13.49 -5.77
N GLY A 72 -10.79 13.81 -4.48
CA GLY A 72 -10.62 12.86 -3.37
C GLY A 72 -9.19 12.73 -2.84
N ALA A 73 -8.98 11.80 -1.90
CA ALA A 73 -7.66 11.54 -1.33
C ALA A 73 -6.82 10.68 -2.28
N THR A 74 -5.93 11.32 -3.04
CA THR A 74 -4.97 10.65 -3.93
C THR A 74 -3.56 10.89 -3.44
N TYR A 75 -2.78 9.82 -3.29
CA TYR A 75 -1.37 9.87 -2.93
C TYR A 75 -0.51 9.36 -4.07
N LEU A 76 0.66 9.98 -4.24
CA LEU A 76 1.71 9.53 -5.15
C LEU A 76 2.84 8.96 -4.30
N ILE A 77 3.45 7.87 -4.76
CA ILE A 77 4.60 7.22 -4.15
C ILE A 77 5.74 7.28 -5.18
N SER A 78 6.89 7.80 -4.77
CA SER A 78 8.05 8.05 -5.62
C SER A 78 9.33 7.47 -5.02
N LEU A 79 10.27 7.10 -5.89
CA LEU A 79 11.65 6.75 -5.51
C LEU A 79 12.53 7.97 -5.26
N ASN A 80 12.05 9.19 -5.57
CA ASN A 80 12.78 10.40 -5.27
C ASN A 80 12.46 10.89 -3.86
N ARG A 81 13.46 11.48 -3.18
CA ARG A 81 13.23 12.26 -1.96
C ARG A 81 12.58 13.60 -2.31
N PHE A 82 12.01 14.29 -1.33
CA PHE A 82 11.43 15.61 -1.58
C PHE A 82 12.46 16.72 -1.80
N ASP A 83 13.68 16.53 -1.30
CA ASP A 83 14.82 17.45 -1.41
C ASP A 83 15.73 17.14 -2.61
N SER A 84 15.50 16.02 -3.30
CA SER A 84 16.39 15.48 -4.33
C SER A 84 15.61 15.22 -5.61
N GLY A 85 15.83 16.07 -6.63
CA GLY A 85 15.23 15.93 -7.96
C GLY A 85 13.73 16.24 -8.04
N ASP A 86 13.14 16.01 -9.22
CA ASP A 86 11.71 16.14 -9.41
C ASP A 86 10.99 14.90 -8.85
N PHE A 87 10.19 15.08 -7.79
CA PHE A 87 9.41 14.01 -7.17
C PHE A 87 8.52 13.27 -8.19
N ASP A 88 7.94 13.98 -9.17
CA ASP A 88 6.98 13.39 -10.11
C ASP A 88 7.68 12.52 -11.20
N GLU A 89 9.02 12.59 -11.33
CA GLU A 89 9.80 11.87 -12.34
C GLU A 89 9.85 10.36 -12.10
N ARG A 90 10.06 9.94 -10.84
CA ARG A 90 10.19 8.51 -10.44
C ARG A 90 8.99 8.01 -9.64
N VAL A 91 7.77 8.40 -10.03
CA VAL A 91 6.53 7.89 -9.42
C VAL A 91 6.31 6.43 -9.80
N VAL A 92 6.36 5.55 -8.80
CA VAL A 92 6.24 4.09 -8.96
C VAL A 92 4.88 3.54 -8.54
N ALA A 93 4.10 4.28 -7.77
CA ALA A 93 2.75 3.88 -7.40
C ALA A 93 1.83 5.05 -7.10
N LYS A 94 0.53 4.79 -7.20
CA LYS A 94 -0.53 5.76 -6.91
C LYS A 94 -1.63 5.12 -6.08
N VAL A 95 -1.92 5.72 -4.94
CA VAL A 95 -3.03 5.31 -4.08
C VAL A 95 -4.21 6.25 -4.29
N LYS A 96 -5.39 5.72 -4.61
CA LYS A 96 -6.62 6.50 -4.75
C LYS A 96 -7.65 6.03 -3.75
N CYS A 97 -8.13 6.94 -2.91
CA CYS A 97 -9.40 6.74 -2.21
C CYS A 97 -10.53 6.93 -3.21
N LYS A 98 -11.32 5.89 -3.47
CA LYS A 98 -12.48 5.99 -4.34
C LYS A 98 -13.70 6.37 -3.52
N VAL A 99 -14.32 7.50 -3.88
CA VAL A 99 -15.62 7.92 -3.33
C VAL A 99 -16.65 7.56 -4.38
N PHE A 100 -17.44 6.53 -4.12
CA PHE A 100 -18.49 6.11 -5.04
C PHE A 100 -19.80 6.82 -4.64
N LEU A 101 -20.03 8.00 -5.22
CA LEU A 101 -21.40 8.49 -5.38
C LEU A 101 -21.93 7.91 -6.69
N ASN A 102 -22.80 6.89 -6.56
CA ASN A 102 -23.83 6.44 -7.49
C ASN A 102 -23.54 5.22 -8.43
N SER A 103 -24.52 4.30 -8.34
CA SER A 103 -25.12 3.34 -9.30
C SER A 103 -24.39 2.19 -10.00
N HIS A 104 -23.06 1.98 -9.96
CA HIS A 104 -22.48 0.70 -10.46
C HIS A 104 -21.60 -0.05 -9.46
N CYS A 105 -21.23 0.60 -8.35
CA CYS A 105 -20.62 -0.06 -7.22
C CYS A 105 -21.35 0.46 -5.99
N ARG A 106 -22.22 -0.38 -5.41
CA ARG A 106 -23.02 -0.02 -4.22
C ARG A 106 -22.12 0.60 -3.14
N SER A 107 -22.56 1.78 -2.70
CA SER A 107 -21.93 2.83 -1.90
C SER A 107 -20.72 2.44 -1.04
N ASN A 108 -19.65 3.22 -1.13
CA ASN A 108 -18.58 3.27 -0.14
C ASN A 108 -18.60 4.66 0.52
N PHE A 109 -18.66 4.71 1.85
CA PHE A 109 -18.46 5.93 2.62
C PHE A 109 -17.06 6.53 2.34
N LEU A 110 -16.93 7.86 2.36
CA LEU A 110 -15.66 8.54 2.13
C LEU A 110 -14.56 7.95 3.04
N GLY A 111 -13.50 7.39 2.46
CA GLY A 111 -12.38 6.83 3.23
C GLY A 111 -12.54 5.36 3.67
N THR A 112 -13.38 4.58 2.98
CA THR A 112 -13.52 3.12 3.22
C THR A 112 -12.88 2.23 2.17
N LEU A 113 -12.52 2.73 0.99
CA LEU A 113 -11.80 1.96 -0.03
C LEU A 113 -10.63 2.76 -0.60
N PHE A 114 -9.44 2.15 -0.54
CA PHE A 114 -8.23 2.66 -1.18
C PHE A 114 -7.73 1.62 -2.17
N THR A 115 -7.47 2.06 -3.40
CA THR A 115 -6.88 1.21 -4.43
C THR A 115 -5.47 1.70 -4.75
N VAL A 116 -4.52 0.77 -4.77
CA VAL A 116 -3.13 1.00 -5.16
C VAL A 116 -2.96 0.59 -6.62
N TYR A 117 -2.43 1.50 -7.42
CA TYR A 117 -2.08 1.28 -8.81
C TYR A 117 -0.58 1.41 -8.99
N ASP A 118 -0.04 0.76 -10.03
CA ASP A 118 1.31 1.05 -10.50
C ASP A 118 1.45 2.53 -10.96
N GLY A 119 2.69 3.00 -10.95
CA GLY A 119 3.07 4.37 -11.29
C GLY A 119 3.23 4.60 -12.80
N LYS A 120 3.09 3.55 -13.61
CA LYS A 120 3.27 3.64 -15.06
C LYS A 120 2.33 4.71 -15.64
N ARG A 121 2.90 5.53 -16.53
CA ARG A 121 2.23 6.70 -17.12
C ARG A 121 1.13 6.30 -18.10
N ASP A 122 1.10 5.06 -18.55
CA ASP A 122 0.23 4.60 -19.61
C ASP A 122 -1.17 4.12 -19.18
N LYS A 123 -2.05 3.94 -20.16
CA LYS A 123 -3.48 3.58 -20.04
C LYS A 123 -3.75 2.23 -19.36
N GLU A 124 -2.71 1.45 -19.06
CA GLU A 124 -2.75 0.11 -18.47
C GLU A 124 -2.25 0.11 -17.03
N ARG A 125 -2.89 0.90 -16.16
CA ARG A 125 -2.50 0.90 -14.74
C ARG A 125 -3.01 -0.35 -14.05
N ASN A 126 -2.10 -1.24 -13.68
CA ASN A 126 -2.48 -2.47 -12.98
C ASN A 126 -2.81 -2.16 -11.52
N GLU A 127 -3.96 -2.67 -11.08
CA GLU A 127 -4.34 -2.67 -9.68
C GLU A 127 -3.42 -3.63 -8.90
N ARG A 128 -2.77 -3.13 -7.85
CA ARG A 128 -1.79 -3.88 -7.04
C ARG A 128 -2.34 -4.31 -5.69
N ALA A 129 -3.24 -3.52 -5.13
CA ALA A 129 -3.87 -3.80 -3.85
C ALA A 129 -5.15 -3.00 -3.70
N ALA A 130 -6.09 -3.52 -2.91
CA ALA A 130 -7.21 -2.75 -2.41
C ALA A 130 -7.31 -2.90 -0.89
N ILE A 131 -7.53 -1.78 -0.21
CA ILE A 131 -7.68 -1.73 1.24
C ILE A 131 -9.11 -1.27 1.53
N LEU A 132 -9.84 -2.12 2.23
CA LEU A 132 -11.18 -1.84 2.70
C LEU A 132 -11.14 -1.56 4.20
N TYR A 133 -11.90 -0.55 4.61
CA TYR A 133 -12.19 -0.31 6.01
C TYR A 133 -13.69 -0.36 6.22
N GLN A 134 -14.11 -1.20 7.17
CA GLN A 134 -15.50 -1.20 7.60
C GLN A 134 -15.77 0.07 8.42
N PRO A 135 -16.82 0.84 8.10
CA PRO A 135 -17.21 1.96 8.95
C PRO A 135 -17.66 1.42 10.31
N ASN A 136 -17.31 2.13 11.38
CA ASN A 136 -17.91 1.86 12.68
C ASN A 136 -19.36 2.37 12.61
N ILE A 137 -20.31 1.48 12.87
CA ILE A 137 -21.73 1.82 12.93
C ILE A 137 -22.10 1.82 14.42
N PHE A 138 -22.96 2.76 14.84
CA PHE A 138 -23.48 2.89 16.21
C PHE A 138 -22.53 3.46 17.29
N GLY A 139 -21.76 4.52 16.98
CA GLY A 139 -21.09 5.33 18.02
C GLY A 139 -19.91 4.66 18.74
N LEU A 140 -19.52 3.45 18.34
CA LEU A 140 -18.35 2.75 18.88
C LEU A 140 -17.06 3.34 18.31
N CYS A 141 -16.34 4.09 19.14
CA CYS A 141 -14.98 4.57 18.87
C CYS A 141 -13.95 3.45 19.09
N GLY A 142 -13.96 2.44 18.21
CA GLY A 142 -13.02 1.32 18.25
C GLY A 142 -12.13 1.23 16.99
N PRO A 143 -11.05 0.43 17.01
CA PRO A 143 -10.27 0.11 15.83
C PRO A 143 -11.15 -0.44 14.70
N ARG A 144 -11.04 0.16 13.50
CA ARG A 144 -11.83 -0.29 12.34
C ARG A 144 -11.34 -1.65 11.86
N LYS A 145 -12.29 -2.51 11.45
CA LYS A 145 -11.96 -3.73 10.69
C LYS A 145 -11.39 -3.33 9.33
N MET A 146 -10.24 -3.90 8.97
CA MET A 146 -9.50 -3.65 7.75
C MET A 146 -9.30 -4.95 6.98
N THR A 147 -9.59 -4.92 5.68
CA THR A 147 -9.34 -6.02 4.74
C THR A 147 -8.37 -5.54 3.68
N LEU A 148 -7.27 -6.27 3.48
CA LEU A 148 -6.32 -6.07 2.38
C LEU A 148 -6.57 -7.15 1.33
N LEU A 149 -6.85 -6.71 0.12
CA LEU A 149 -6.98 -7.55 -1.07
C LEU A 149 -5.72 -7.37 -1.92
N LEU A 150 -5.11 -8.48 -2.29
CA LEU A 150 -3.97 -8.55 -3.22
C LEU A 150 -4.33 -9.47 -4.40
N PRO A 151 -3.68 -9.34 -5.56
CA PRO A 151 -3.76 -10.37 -6.59
C PRO A 151 -3.30 -11.72 -6.03
N GLY A 152 -3.91 -12.81 -6.51
CA GLY A 152 -3.47 -14.16 -6.17
C GLY A 152 -2.02 -14.43 -6.57
N LEU A 153 -1.40 -15.44 -5.96
CA LEU A 153 -0.06 -15.90 -6.31
C LEU A 153 -0.14 -17.07 -7.30
N THR A 154 0.88 -17.22 -8.14
CA THR A 154 1.13 -18.45 -8.91
C THR A 154 1.66 -19.55 -7.99
N SER A 155 1.73 -20.79 -8.50
CA SER A 155 2.38 -21.91 -7.80
C SER A 155 3.84 -21.63 -7.44
N GLU A 156 4.51 -20.74 -8.19
CA GLU A 156 5.88 -20.28 -7.96
C GLU A 156 5.98 -19.13 -6.94
N GLY A 157 4.87 -18.71 -6.32
CA GLY A 157 4.85 -17.60 -5.38
C GLY A 157 4.97 -16.21 -6.01
N ARG A 158 4.80 -16.09 -7.34
CA ARG A 158 4.81 -14.80 -8.05
C ARG A 158 3.40 -14.19 -8.06
N ILE A 159 3.31 -12.86 -8.03
CA ILE A 159 2.03 -12.15 -8.11
C ILE A 159 1.42 -12.37 -9.51
N LYS A 160 0.20 -12.90 -9.58
CA LYS A 160 -0.54 -13.00 -10.84
C LYS A 160 -0.85 -11.58 -11.33
N PRO A 161 -0.48 -11.22 -12.57
CA PRO A 161 -0.84 -9.92 -13.12
C PRO A 161 -2.36 -9.80 -13.24
N LEU A 162 -2.92 -8.69 -12.78
CA LEU A 162 -4.32 -8.35 -13.05
C LEU A 162 -4.35 -7.50 -14.32
N THR A 163 -4.89 -8.04 -15.40
CA THR A 163 -5.07 -7.26 -16.63
C THR A 163 -6.12 -6.18 -16.39
N TYR A 164 -5.70 -4.92 -16.48
CA TYR A 164 -6.59 -3.78 -16.34
C TYR A 164 -7.75 -3.85 -17.34
N LYS A 165 -8.97 -3.93 -16.83
CA LYS A 165 -10.21 -3.63 -17.57
C LYS A 165 -10.64 -2.25 -17.12
N SER A 166 -10.88 -1.35 -18.07
CA SER A 166 -11.04 0.08 -17.78
C SER A 166 -12.13 0.38 -16.73
N GLY A 167 -11.79 1.17 -15.70
CA GLY A 167 -12.75 1.80 -14.79
C GLY A 167 -13.19 0.99 -13.55
N SER A 168 -12.96 -0.33 -13.51
CA SER A 168 -13.35 -1.17 -12.37
C SER A 168 -12.30 -1.22 -11.25
N CYS A 169 -12.76 -1.46 -10.02
CA CYS A 169 -11.89 -1.88 -8.91
C CYS A 169 -11.95 -3.41 -8.86
N GLN A 170 -11.15 -4.07 -9.70
CA GLN A 170 -11.26 -5.50 -9.95
C GLN A 170 -11.08 -6.31 -8.67
N LEU A 171 -10.14 -5.96 -7.80
CA LEU A 171 -9.96 -6.69 -6.54
C LEU A 171 -11.21 -6.61 -5.67
N HIS A 172 -11.79 -5.41 -5.56
CA HIS A 172 -13.02 -5.19 -4.78
C HIS A 172 -14.23 -5.87 -5.40
N GLU A 173 -14.33 -5.88 -6.73
CA GLU A 173 -15.41 -6.54 -7.47
C GLU A 173 -15.32 -8.05 -7.31
N LYS A 174 -14.14 -8.66 -7.53
CA LYS A 174 -13.89 -10.09 -7.29
C LYS A 174 -14.18 -10.50 -5.85
N PHE A 175 -13.85 -9.64 -4.88
CA PHE A 175 -14.20 -9.88 -3.48
C PHE A 175 -15.70 -9.83 -3.23
N LYS A 176 -16.46 -9.01 -3.96
CA LYS A 176 -17.93 -8.93 -3.86
C LYS A 176 -18.65 -10.08 -4.58
N THR A 177 -18.08 -10.59 -5.67
CA THR A 177 -18.62 -11.72 -6.45
C THR A 177 -18.15 -13.09 -5.95
N ASP A 178 -17.41 -13.12 -4.85
CA ASP A 178 -16.83 -14.32 -4.23
C ASP A 178 -15.86 -15.10 -5.14
N GLU A 179 -15.21 -14.41 -6.07
CA GLU A 179 -14.14 -14.94 -6.93
C GLU A 179 -12.79 -14.99 -6.16
N ILE A 180 -12.82 -15.55 -4.94
CA ILE A 180 -11.70 -15.52 -4.00
C ILE A 180 -10.48 -16.34 -4.45
N ALA A 181 -10.65 -17.29 -5.37
CA ALA A 181 -9.54 -18.10 -5.89
C ALA A 181 -8.49 -17.27 -6.66
N GLU A 182 -8.86 -16.07 -7.12
CA GLU A 182 -7.99 -15.20 -7.90
C GLU A 182 -7.36 -14.07 -7.08
N ILE A 183 -7.71 -13.96 -5.79
CA ILE A 183 -7.28 -12.88 -4.91
C ILE A 183 -6.81 -13.42 -3.57
N LEU A 184 -5.79 -12.79 -2.98
CA LEU A 184 -5.39 -13.05 -1.61
C LEU A 184 -6.10 -12.06 -0.69
N VAL A 185 -6.86 -12.59 0.28
CA VAL A 185 -7.61 -11.82 1.26
C VAL A 185 -6.92 -11.89 2.63
N MET A 186 -6.47 -10.75 3.13
CA MET A 186 -5.89 -10.60 4.46
C MET A 186 -6.74 -9.66 5.31
N ARG A 187 -6.76 -9.88 6.62
CA ARG A 187 -7.50 -9.04 7.58
C ARG A 187 -6.57 -8.64 8.73
N ASN A 188 -6.78 -7.46 9.30
CA ASN A 188 -6.04 -7.07 10.49
C ASN A 188 -6.34 -8.05 11.65
N LYS A 189 -5.36 -8.29 12.50
CA LYS A 189 -5.59 -9.04 13.74
C LYS A 189 -6.55 -8.25 14.64
N THR A 190 -7.44 -8.96 15.32
CA THR A 190 -8.32 -8.36 16.33
C THR A 190 -7.45 -7.86 17.49
N PRO A 191 -7.57 -6.59 17.89
CA PRO A 191 -6.82 -6.09 19.04
C PRO A 191 -7.22 -6.91 20.28
N GLN A 192 -6.23 -7.23 21.10
CA GLN A 192 -6.44 -7.82 22.42
C GLN A 192 -6.18 -6.73 23.45
N TRP A 193 -7.06 -6.61 24.43
CA TRP A 193 -6.86 -5.69 25.54
C TRP A 193 -5.75 -6.24 26.44
N ASN A 194 -4.85 -5.39 26.90
CA ASN A 194 -3.78 -5.78 27.81
C ASN A 194 -4.08 -5.24 29.20
N ASP A 195 -4.66 -6.08 30.06
CA ASP A 195 -5.06 -5.71 31.43
C ASP A 195 -3.88 -5.30 32.32
N GLY A 196 -2.64 -5.68 31.97
CA GLY A 196 -1.44 -5.39 32.76
C GLY A 196 -0.73 -4.07 32.45
N MET A 197 -1.35 -3.16 31.70
CA MET A 197 -0.78 -1.83 31.38
C MET A 197 -1.53 -0.65 32.02
N TYR A 198 -2.33 -0.92 33.06
CA TYR A 198 -3.05 0.09 33.85
C TYR A 198 -2.69 -0.01 35.33
#